data_AF-A0A7I7YXW9-F1
#
_entry.id   AF-A0A7I7YXW9-F1
#
_cell.length_a   1.000
_cell.length_b   1.000
_cell.length_c   1.000
_cell.angle_alpha   90.00
_cell.angle_beta   90.00
_cell.angle_gamma   90.00
#
_symmetry.space_group_name_H-M   'P 1'
#
loop_
_entity.id
_entity.type
_entity.pdbx_description
1 polymer ?
#
loop_
_entity_poly.entity_id
_entity_poly.type
_entity_poly.pdbx_seq_one_letter_code
_entity_poly.pdbx_strand_id
1 'polypeptide(L)'
;MAVFVRRLFGIGKLPDELHAQVEAEGLLFLAEYVAVTRRFSGVIPGVRLPHSVASYTGSLVLTSERVLATLSMLPKLAGAVVNVNWDAPQTGAARVEISSTGLQVDVDVARVDPRFSGELSLHHKVAVPDDVLAGLPKRSLAFDMPPEYVFRAVGVTYSP
;
A
#
# COMPACT_ATOMS: atom_id res chain seq x y z
N MET A 1 -16.87 8.57 -9.14
CA MET A 1 -17.85 7.49 -9.46
C MET A 1 -17.33 6.09 -9.13
N ALA A 2 -16.11 5.69 -9.53
CA ALA A 2 -15.65 4.29 -9.38
C ALA A 2 -15.57 3.77 -7.93
N VAL A 3 -15.23 4.61 -6.95
CA VAL A 3 -15.10 4.20 -5.54
C VAL A 3 -16.46 3.89 -4.88
N PHE A 4 -17.52 4.62 -5.24
CA PHE A 4 -18.86 4.40 -4.66
C PHE A 4 -19.45 3.04 -5.05
N VAL A 5 -19.27 2.61 -6.31
CA VAL A 5 -19.69 1.27 -6.76
C VAL A 5 -18.87 0.18 -6.06
N ARG A 6 -17.55 0.38 -5.96
CA ARG A 6 -16.63 -0.56 -5.28
C ARG A 6 -16.94 -0.72 -3.79
N ARG A 7 -17.36 0.37 -3.13
CA ARG A 7 -17.78 0.36 -1.72
C ARG A 7 -19.02 -0.51 -1.49
N LEU A 8 -19.97 -0.51 -2.42
CA LEU A 8 -21.16 -1.37 -2.35
C LEU A 8 -20.80 -2.86 -2.39
N PHE A 9 -19.68 -3.22 -3.04
CA PHE A 9 -19.16 -4.58 -3.11
C PHE A 9 -18.05 -4.88 -2.09
N GLY A 10 -17.78 -3.99 -1.13
CA GLY A 10 -16.75 -4.20 -0.11
C GLY A 10 -15.30 -4.20 -0.64
N ILE A 11 -15.06 -3.68 -1.85
CA ILE A 11 -13.72 -3.65 -2.47
C ILE A 11 -12.92 -2.51 -1.85
N GLY A 12 -11.84 -2.84 -1.12
CA GLY A 12 -11.05 -1.89 -0.35
C GLY A 12 -11.45 -1.78 1.13
N LYS A 13 -12.37 -2.63 1.60
CA LYS A 13 -12.58 -2.88 3.03
C LYS A 13 -11.42 -3.71 3.58
N LEU A 14 -10.97 -3.41 4.79
CA LEU A 14 -10.06 -4.26 5.53
C LEU A 14 -10.78 -5.57 5.92
N PRO A 15 -10.15 -6.75 5.79
CA PRO A 15 -10.70 -8.01 6.29
C PRO A 15 -10.96 -7.93 7.80
N ASP A 16 -12.03 -8.57 8.29
CA ASP A 16 -12.48 -8.41 9.67
C ASP A 16 -11.40 -8.86 10.70
N GLU A 17 -10.61 -9.89 10.39
CA GLU A 17 -9.48 -10.32 11.23
C GLU A 17 -8.40 -9.24 11.34
N LEU A 18 -8.04 -8.60 10.21
CA LEU A 18 -7.09 -7.50 10.20
C LEU A 18 -7.65 -6.28 10.92
N HIS A 19 -8.97 -6.04 10.84
CA HIS A 19 -9.64 -4.97 11.57
C HIS A 19 -9.50 -5.16 13.09
N ALA A 20 -9.80 -6.36 13.59
CA ALA A 20 -9.64 -6.68 15.01
C ALA A 20 -8.18 -6.55 15.47
N GLN A 21 -7.23 -6.96 14.60
CA GLN A 21 -5.81 -6.83 14.90
C GLN A 21 -5.38 -5.36 15.06
N VAL A 22 -5.73 -4.50 14.09
CA VAL A 22 -5.27 -3.10 14.12
C VAL A 22 -5.95 -2.26 15.19
N GLU A 23 -7.15 -2.66 15.65
CA GLU A 23 -7.78 -2.08 16.84
C GLU A 23 -6.97 -2.41 18.10
N ALA A 24 -6.52 -3.66 18.24
CA ALA A 24 -5.73 -4.10 19.39
C ALA A 24 -4.33 -3.44 19.45
N GLU A 25 -3.76 -3.08 18.31
CA GLU A 25 -2.48 -2.37 18.17
C GLU A 25 -2.55 -0.87 18.56
N GLY A 26 -3.71 -0.37 19.02
CA GLY A 26 -3.91 1.05 19.31
C GLY A 26 -4.07 1.87 18.03
N LEU A 27 -5.27 1.82 17.47
CA LEU A 27 -5.60 2.49 16.21
C LEU A 27 -5.51 4.03 16.31
N LEU A 28 -4.67 4.64 15.48
CA LEU A 28 -4.52 6.10 15.37
C LEU A 28 -5.32 6.67 14.20
N PHE A 29 -5.37 5.94 13.09
CA PHE A 29 -6.10 6.32 11.89
C PHE A 29 -6.49 5.09 11.08
N LEU A 30 -7.75 5.06 10.63
CA LEU A 30 -8.25 4.06 9.68
C LEU A 30 -9.05 4.77 8.59
N ALA A 31 -8.66 4.51 7.35
CA ALA A 31 -9.46 4.84 6.20
C ALA A 31 -9.60 3.62 5.29
N GLU A 32 -10.84 3.23 5.04
CA GLU A 32 -11.19 2.18 4.09
C GLU A 32 -11.73 2.79 2.80
N TYR A 33 -11.78 1.99 1.74
CA TYR A 33 -12.25 2.42 0.42
C TYR A 33 -11.44 3.59 -0.17
N VAL A 34 -10.18 3.69 0.21
CA VAL A 34 -9.23 4.73 -0.22
C VAL A 34 -8.91 4.53 -1.70
N ALA A 35 -8.95 5.60 -2.48
CA ALA A 35 -8.52 5.56 -3.87
C ALA A 35 -7.00 5.40 -3.95
N VAL A 36 -6.54 4.35 -4.65
CA VAL A 36 -5.10 4.09 -4.83
C VAL A 36 -4.73 4.32 -6.28
N THR A 37 -3.80 5.24 -6.54
CA THR A 37 -3.22 5.43 -7.87
C THR A 37 -1.93 4.64 -7.96
N ARG A 38 -1.87 3.68 -8.88
CA ARG A 38 -0.65 2.93 -9.20
C ARG A 38 -0.04 3.48 -10.46
N ARG A 39 1.26 3.78 -10.43
CA ARG A 39 2.09 4.02 -11.61
C ARG A 39 3.16 2.97 -11.66
N PHE A 40 3.35 2.36 -12.81
CA PHE A 40 4.40 1.36 -13.03
C PHE A 40 5.01 1.53 -14.41
N SER A 41 6.32 1.45 -14.46
CA SER A 41 7.10 1.46 -15.69
C SER A 41 8.22 0.46 -15.51
N GLY A 42 8.16 -0.68 -16.20
CA GLY A 42 9.14 -1.74 -15.97
C GLY A 42 8.81 -3.09 -16.57
N VAL A 43 9.61 -4.07 -16.18
CA VAL A 43 9.51 -5.48 -16.54
C VAL A 43 9.60 -6.31 -15.28
N ILE A 44 8.65 -7.23 -15.10
CA ILE A 44 8.72 -8.34 -14.14
C ILE A 44 8.32 -9.64 -14.88
N PRO A 45 8.55 -10.83 -14.31
CA PRO A 45 8.08 -12.08 -14.91
C PRO A 45 6.60 -12.02 -15.28
N GLY A 46 6.29 -12.32 -16.55
CA GLY A 46 4.93 -12.31 -17.08
C GLY A 46 4.37 -10.92 -17.47
N VAL A 47 5.04 -9.81 -17.17
CA VAL A 47 4.54 -8.46 -17.46
C VAL A 47 5.64 -7.51 -17.94
N ARG A 48 5.40 -6.83 -19.07
CA ARG A 48 6.17 -5.68 -19.52
C ARG A 48 5.22 -4.51 -19.74
N LEU A 49 5.41 -3.42 -19.00
CA LEU A 49 4.58 -2.23 -19.07
C LEU A 49 5.48 -1.00 -19.15
N PRO A 50 5.67 -0.39 -20.34
CA PRO A 50 6.58 0.75 -20.49
C PRO A 50 6.08 2.02 -19.80
N HIS A 51 4.75 2.20 -19.67
CA HIS A 51 4.15 3.25 -18.85
C HIS A 51 2.70 2.87 -18.56
N SER A 52 2.37 2.58 -17.30
CA SER A 52 1.03 2.12 -16.93
C SER A 52 0.54 2.82 -15.67
N VAL A 53 -0.61 3.47 -15.79
CA VAL A 53 -1.34 4.07 -14.67
C VAL A 53 -2.65 3.32 -14.47
N ALA A 54 -2.91 2.89 -13.25
CA ALA A 54 -4.14 2.19 -12.89
C ALA A 54 -4.72 2.75 -11.58
N SER A 55 -6.04 2.62 -11.42
CA SER A 55 -6.76 3.05 -10.22
C SER A 55 -7.39 1.86 -9.51
N TYR A 56 -6.92 1.63 -8.28
CA TYR A 56 -7.39 0.60 -7.37
C TYR A 56 -8.10 1.24 -6.17
N THR A 57 -8.57 0.38 -5.27
CA THR A 57 -9.10 0.80 -3.98
C THR A 57 -8.39 -0.01 -2.91
N GLY A 58 -8.18 0.57 -1.73
CA GLY A 58 -7.53 -0.10 -0.61
C GLY A 58 -7.88 0.56 0.71
N SER A 59 -7.08 0.28 1.72
CA SER A 59 -7.17 0.92 3.03
C SER A 59 -5.81 1.46 3.45
N LEU A 60 -5.84 2.49 4.30
CA LEU A 60 -4.68 3.00 5.03
C LEU A 60 -4.99 2.91 6.52
N VAL A 61 -4.06 2.32 7.26
CA VAL A 61 -4.14 2.14 8.71
C VAL A 61 -2.83 2.61 9.33
N LEU A 62 -2.94 3.47 10.33
CA LEU A 62 -1.84 3.88 11.19
C LEU A 62 -2.19 3.44 12.61
N THR A 63 -1.34 2.63 13.21
CA THR A 63 -1.49 2.18 14.61
C THR A 63 -0.34 2.69 15.43
N SER A 64 -0.37 2.45 16.75
CA SER A 64 0.77 2.77 17.61
C SER A 64 2.01 1.92 17.30
N GLU A 65 1.84 0.81 16.57
CA GLU A 65 2.90 -0.15 16.26
C GLU A 65 3.42 -0.05 14.81
N ARG A 66 2.54 0.22 13.83
CA ARG A 66 2.90 0.11 12.41
C ARG A 66 2.11 0.98 11.45
N VAL A 67 2.62 1.03 10.22
CA VAL A 67 1.90 1.45 9.01
C VAL A 67 1.44 0.21 8.25
N LEU A 68 0.14 0.14 7.98
CA LEU A 68 -0.45 -0.89 7.13
C LEU A 68 -1.24 -0.22 6.00
N ALA A 69 -0.96 -0.60 4.76
CA ALA A 69 -1.74 -0.17 3.61
C ALA A 69 -2.04 -1.35 2.71
N THR A 70 -3.27 -1.41 2.20
CA THR A 70 -3.73 -2.49 1.34
C THR A 70 -4.04 -2.00 -0.07
N LEU A 71 -4.09 -2.95 -0.99
CA LEU A 71 -4.58 -2.78 -2.34
C LEU A 71 -5.53 -3.93 -2.65
N SER A 72 -6.71 -3.60 -3.16
CA SER A 72 -7.74 -4.56 -3.58
C SER A 72 -8.04 -4.43 -5.06
N MET A 73 -8.03 -5.57 -5.74
CA MET A 73 -8.55 -5.69 -7.10
C MET A 73 -9.94 -6.35 -7.14
N LEU A 74 -10.26 -7.14 -6.11
CA LEU A 74 -11.48 -7.93 -5.98
C LEU A 74 -12.08 -7.78 -4.57
N PRO A 75 -13.39 -8.05 -4.39
CA PRO A 75 -14.03 -8.07 -3.08
C PRO A 75 -13.31 -9.05 -2.14
N LYS A 76 -13.18 -8.69 -0.86
CA LYS A 76 -12.57 -9.53 0.20
C LYS A 76 -11.10 -9.94 -0.05
N LEU A 77 -10.44 -9.39 -1.08
CA LEU A 77 -9.03 -9.63 -1.42
C LEU A 77 -8.23 -8.33 -1.30
N ALA A 78 -8.30 -7.71 -0.13
CA ALA A 78 -7.40 -6.62 0.24
C ALA A 78 -6.07 -7.21 0.71
N GLY A 79 -5.05 -7.06 -0.13
CA GLY A 79 -3.72 -7.53 0.21
C GLY A 79 -2.82 -6.37 0.62
N ALA A 80 -1.98 -6.58 1.63
CA ALA A 80 -0.96 -5.61 2.02
C ALA A 80 -0.05 -5.23 0.84
N VAL A 81 0.26 -3.93 0.76
CA VAL A 81 1.33 -3.37 -0.08
C VAL A 81 2.31 -2.54 0.76
N VAL A 82 1.94 -2.24 2.01
CA VAL A 82 2.81 -1.75 3.07
C VAL A 82 2.38 -2.47 4.35
N ASN A 83 3.34 -3.03 5.09
CA ASN A 83 3.13 -3.58 6.42
C ASN A 83 4.47 -3.48 7.17
N VAL A 84 4.68 -2.38 7.88
CA VAL A 84 5.98 -2.05 8.49
C VAL A 84 5.81 -1.42 9.86
N ASN A 85 6.50 -1.98 10.85
CA ASN A 85 6.54 -1.43 12.20
C ASN A 85 7.33 -0.13 12.25
N TRP A 86 6.97 0.77 13.16
CA TRP A 86 7.67 2.05 13.32
C TRP A 86 9.15 1.88 13.67
N ASP A 87 9.51 0.82 14.39
CA ASP A 87 10.86 0.50 14.85
C ASP A 87 11.65 -0.41 13.90
N ALA A 88 11.04 -0.84 12.79
CA ALA A 88 11.69 -1.69 11.80
C ALA A 88 12.96 -1.02 11.21
N PRO A 89 13.98 -1.79 10.82
CA PRO A 89 15.14 -1.27 10.11
C PRO A 89 14.74 -0.43 8.90
N GLN A 90 15.30 0.76 8.77
CA GLN A 90 14.98 1.69 7.69
C GLN A 90 15.80 1.38 6.44
N THR A 91 15.64 0.15 5.94
CA THR A 91 16.38 -0.43 4.82
C THR A 91 15.43 -0.93 3.75
N GLY A 92 15.97 -1.28 2.59
CA GLY A 92 15.19 -1.92 1.53
C GLY A 92 14.84 -1.01 0.36
N ALA A 93 14.02 -1.58 -0.53
CA ALA A 93 13.72 -1.03 -1.85
C ALA A 93 12.55 -0.03 -1.83
N ALA A 94 11.61 -0.20 -0.90
CA ALA A 94 10.41 0.63 -0.84
C ALA A 94 10.60 1.78 0.13
N ARG A 95 10.31 2.99 -0.34
CA ARG A 95 10.21 4.20 0.47
C ARG A 95 8.75 4.59 0.62
N VAL A 96 8.38 4.92 1.84
CA VAL A 96 7.03 5.35 2.23
C VAL A 96 7.09 6.77 2.75
N GLU A 97 6.13 7.59 2.37
CA GLU A 97 5.94 8.95 2.89
C GLU A 97 4.48 9.18 3.29
N ILE A 98 4.27 9.69 4.51
CA ILE A 98 2.97 9.98 5.09
C ILE A 98 2.76 11.50 5.13
N SER A 99 1.75 11.95 4.40
CA SER A 99 1.39 13.36 4.25
C SER A 99 -0.07 13.62 4.60
N SER A 100 -0.48 14.89 4.62
CA SER A 100 -1.89 15.27 4.76
C SER A 100 -2.76 14.77 3.61
N THR A 101 -2.16 14.40 2.47
CA THR A 101 -2.88 13.82 1.32
C THR A 101 -2.90 12.29 1.30
N GLY A 102 -2.27 11.64 2.29
CA GLY A 102 -2.30 10.19 2.48
C GLY A 102 -0.91 9.57 2.45
N LEU A 103 -0.82 8.39 1.84
CA LEU A 103 0.40 7.58 1.79
C LEU A 103 0.95 7.52 0.37
N GLN A 104 2.23 7.87 0.22
CA GLN A 104 3.00 7.68 -1.00
C GLN A 104 3.99 6.53 -0.79
N VAL A 105 4.08 5.64 -1.76
CA VAL A 105 5.06 4.54 -1.78
C VAL A 105 5.79 4.59 -3.11
N ASP A 106 7.12 4.60 -3.08
CA ASP A 106 7.97 4.56 -4.26
C ASP A 106 9.00 3.44 -4.12
N VAL A 107 9.19 2.67 -5.20
CA VAL A 107 9.95 1.42 -5.18
C VAL A 107 10.73 1.26 -6.48
N ASP A 108 12.06 1.17 -6.35
CA ASP A 108 12.93 0.61 -7.39
C ASP A 108 12.76 -0.91 -7.36
N VAL A 109 12.04 -1.46 -8.35
CA VAL A 109 11.70 -2.89 -8.31
C VAL A 109 12.90 -3.79 -8.57
N ALA A 110 13.99 -3.28 -9.15
CA ALA A 110 15.21 -4.06 -9.34
C ALA A 110 15.90 -4.37 -8.00
N ARG A 111 15.65 -3.55 -6.97
CA ARG A 111 16.12 -3.80 -5.59
C ARG A 111 15.23 -4.78 -4.82
N VAL A 112 14.04 -5.09 -5.34
CA VAL A 112 13.13 -6.11 -4.77
C VAL A 112 13.51 -7.51 -5.25
N ASP A 113 13.74 -7.67 -6.56
CA ASP A 113 14.16 -8.94 -7.18
C ASP A 113 15.04 -8.62 -8.40
N PRO A 114 16.19 -9.29 -8.58
CA PRO A 114 17.10 -9.01 -9.71
C PRO A 114 16.49 -9.32 -11.09
N ARG A 115 15.39 -10.08 -11.15
CA ARG A 115 14.63 -10.33 -12.40
C ARG A 115 13.74 -9.15 -12.78
N PHE A 116 13.55 -8.19 -11.89
CA PHE A 116 12.70 -7.03 -12.11
C PHE A 116 13.53 -5.85 -12.61
N SER A 117 12.88 -4.94 -13.32
CA SER A 117 13.48 -3.66 -13.71
C SER A 117 12.41 -2.57 -13.76
N GLY A 118 12.78 -1.36 -13.37
CA GLY A 118 11.93 -0.19 -13.42
C GLY A 118 11.40 0.26 -12.06
N GLU A 119 10.28 0.97 -12.07
CA GLU A 119 9.78 1.71 -10.91
C GLU A 119 8.29 1.42 -10.67
N LEU A 120 7.91 1.31 -9.40
CA LEU A 120 6.54 1.23 -8.92
C LEU A 120 6.26 2.39 -7.96
N SER A 121 5.14 3.06 -8.18
CA SER A 121 4.65 4.12 -7.29
C SER A 121 3.18 3.88 -6.96
N LEU A 122 2.83 3.96 -5.67
CA LEU A 122 1.47 3.85 -5.16
C LEU A 122 1.13 5.10 -4.34
N HIS A 123 -0.06 5.68 -4.60
CA HIS A 123 -0.58 6.78 -3.81
C HIS A 123 -1.96 6.45 -3.28
N HIS A 124 -2.07 6.20 -1.98
CA HIS A 124 -3.31 6.08 -1.24
C HIS A 124 -3.82 7.47 -0.88
N LYS A 125 -4.84 7.93 -1.60
CA LYS A 125 -5.34 9.31 -1.52
C LYS A 125 -6.41 9.44 -0.45
N VAL A 126 -6.02 9.96 0.71
CA VAL A 126 -6.94 10.21 1.82
C VAL A 126 -6.44 11.38 2.66
N ALA A 127 -7.36 12.23 3.14
CA ALA A 127 -7.00 13.28 4.08
C ALA A 127 -6.59 12.67 5.41
N VAL A 128 -5.34 12.90 5.83
CA VAL A 128 -4.85 12.51 7.16
C VAL A 128 -4.85 13.76 8.04
N PRO A 129 -5.57 13.77 9.18
CA PRO A 129 -5.61 14.91 10.08
C PRO A 129 -4.23 15.31 10.64
N ASP A 130 -4.03 16.61 10.88
CA ASP A 130 -2.75 17.15 11.33
C ASP A 130 -2.36 16.66 12.74
N ASP A 131 -3.33 16.42 13.62
CA ASP A 131 -3.12 15.84 14.94
C ASP A 131 -2.63 14.40 14.87
N VAL A 132 -3.18 13.60 13.94
CA VAL A 132 -2.66 12.25 13.64
C VAL A 132 -1.21 12.35 13.14
N LEU A 133 -0.94 13.22 12.17
CA LEU A 133 0.41 13.39 11.60
C LEU A 133 1.45 13.84 12.63
N ALA A 134 1.06 14.75 13.53
CA ALA A 134 1.91 15.23 14.61
C ALA A 134 2.21 14.14 15.66
N GLY A 135 1.31 13.18 15.83
CA GLY A 135 1.47 12.04 16.74
C GLY A 135 2.28 10.88 16.16
N LEU A 136 2.62 10.87 14.87
CA LEU A 136 3.35 9.76 14.26
C LEU A 136 4.82 9.74 14.71
N PRO A 137 5.39 8.55 15.03
CA PRO A 137 6.81 8.44 15.37
C PRO A 137 7.74 8.91 14.24
N LYS A 138 7.31 8.74 12.99
CA LYS A 138 8.01 9.18 11.77
C LYS A 138 7.04 9.31 10.61
N ARG A 139 7.40 10.14 9.64
CA ARG A 139 6.62 10.39 8.41
C ARG A 139 7.22 9.79 7.15
N SER A 140 8.43 9.27 7.24
CA SER A 140 9.08 8.55 6.15
C SER A 140 9.63 7.24 6.67
N LEU A 141 9.40 6.16 5.92
CA LEU A 141 9.93 4.84 6.22
C LEU A 141 10.59 4.21 5.01
N ALA A 142 11.52 3.31 5.23
CA ALA A 142 11.96 2.35 4.22
C ALA A 142 11.76 0.92 4.72
N PHE A 143 11.40 0.00 3.83
CA PHE A 143 11.29 -1.42 4.15
C PHE A 143 11.65 -2.32 2.96
N ASP A 144 12.02 -3.56 3.29
CA ASP A 144 12.18 -4.64 2.33
C ASP A 144 10.79 -5.10 1.84
N MET A 145 10.42 -4.66 0.65
CA MET A 145 9.15 -5.02 0.03
C MET A 145 9.23 -6.44 -0.55
N PRO A 146 8.32 -7.36 -0.17
CA PRO A 146 8.27 -8.68 -0.78
C PRO A 146 7.87 -8.60 -2.28
N PRO A 147 8.42 -9.46 -3.16
CA PRO A 147 8.05 -9.51 -4.58
C PRO A 147 6.54 -9.63 -4.82
N GLU A 148 5.83 -10.38 -3.96
CA GLU A 148 4.38 -10.57 -4.05
C GLU A 148 3.58 -9.25 -4.00
N TYR A 149 4.11 -8.20 -3.37
CA TYR A 149 3.47 -6.89 -3.30
C TYR A 149 3.55 -6.19 -4.67
N VAL A 150 4.67 -6.36 -5.37
CA VAL A 150 4.86 -5.84 -6.73
C VAL A 150 3.92 -6.55 -7.70
N PHE A 151 3.88 -7.89 -7.68
CA PHE A 151 2.95 -8.70 -8.50
C PHE A 151 1.49 -8.29 -8.25
N ARG A 152 1.10 -8.13 -6.98
CA ARG A 152 -0.24 -7.63 -6.61
C ARG A 152 -0.54 -6.25 -7.18
N ALA A 153 0.41 -5.32 -7.11
CA ALA A 153 0.23 -3.96 -7.59
C ALA A 153 0.11 -3.87 -9.13
N VAL A 154 0.79 -4.75 -9.86
CA VAL A 154 0.70 -4.79 -11.34
C VAL A 154 -0.44 -5.68 -11.86
N GLY A 155 -1.06 -6.47 -10.99
CA GLY A 155 -2.26 -7.25 -11.30
C GLY A 155 -2.00 -8.60 -11.96
N VAL A 156 -0.88 -9.24 -11.62
CA VAL A 156 -0.57 -10.61 -12.08
C VAL A 156 -0.36 -11.57 -10.92
N THR A 157 -0.64 -12.84 -11.17
CA THR A 157 -0.47 -13.91 -10.19
C THR A 157 1.01 -14.09 -9.86
N TYR A 158 1.32 -14.13 -8.56
CA TYR A 158 2.66 -14.49 -8.10
C TYR A 158 2.86 -16.01 -8.20
N SER A 159 3.91 -16.43 -8.89
CA SER A 159 4.40 -17.82 -8.91
C SER A 159 5.87 -17.79 -8.50
N PRO A 160 6.20 -18.11 -7.23
CA PRO A 160 7.56 -18.06 -6.72
C PRO A 160 8.53 -18.99 -7.45
#